data_AF-A0A7S3YSA5-F1
#
_entry.id   AF-A0A7S3YSA5-F1
#
_cell.length_a   1.000
_cell.length_b   1.000
_cell.length_c   1.000
_cell.angle_alpha   90.00
_cell.angle_beta   90.00
_cell.angle_gamma   90.00
#
_symmetry.space_group_name_H-M   'P 1'
#
loop_
_entity.id
_entity.type
_entity.pdbx_description
1 polymer ?
#
loop_
_entity_poly.entity_id
_entity_poly.type
_entity_poly.pdbx_seq_one_letter_code
_entity_poly.pdbx_strand_id
1 'polypeptide(L)'
;MAAEEPKFGDPLATSSVMRWWHPIIASFVIYWVLRGLYAGMPLAKRLWRIPYASVKSSNPDAVRIGIIGASGIAKIAVIFAANKSNMTRVIAVAARDGDRARAYAEKYGIPRAYEGYDSMLDDPEVEAVYLGLPSEFHLKWTLKAIEKGKHVLVEKPLTLNHEEAVMVRNAVNRYNDRKPTLTPQPNDQKEGGTPNKGTGGGGTL
;
A
#
# COMPACT_ATOMS: atom_id res chain seq x y z
N MET A 1 20.22 39.39 24.55
CA MET A 1 21.10 38.19 24.62
C MET A 1 20.79 37.36 23.40
N ALA A 2 21.58 37.51 22.33
CA ALA A 2 21.42 36.75 21.10
C ALA A 2 22.08 35.39 21.28
N ALA A 3 21.37 34.31 20.94
CA ALA A 3 21.95 32.97 20.88
C ALA A 3 22.79 32.87 19.60
N GLU A 4 24.08 32.56 19.75
CA GLU A 4 24.98 32.35 18.61
C GLU A 4 24.60 31.05 17.86
N GLU A 5 24.65 31.10 16.53
CA GLU A 5 24.43 29.93 15.69
C GLU A 5 25.65 28.99 15.68
N PRO A 6 25.43 27.66 15.70
CA PRO A 6 26.51 26.69 15.76
C PRO A 6 27.24 26.58 14.41
N LYS A 7 28.57 26.67 14.45
CA LYS A 7 29.44 26.51 13.27
C LYS A 7 29.54 25.04 12.85
N PHE A 8 29.53 24.82 11.54
CA PHE A 8 29.59 23.50 10.91
C PHE A 8 30.95 22.83 11.19
N GLY A 9 30.95 21.69 11.88
CA GLY A 9 32.16 20.87 12.12
C GLY A 9 32.46 20.46 13.57
N ASP A 10 31.55 20.68 14.53
CA ASP A 10 31.76 20.27 15.93
C ASP A 10 31.54 18.74 16.14
N PRO A 11 32.55 17.97 16.57
CA PRO A 11 32.43 16.52 16.82
C PRO A 11 31.49 16.13 17.97
N LEU A 12 31.01 17.09 18.78
CA LEU A 12 30.00 16.83 19.82
C LEU A 12 28.55 16.94 19.30
N ALA A 13 28.31 17.56 18.14
CA ALA A 13 26.98 17.64 17.53
C ALA A 13 26.54 16.33 16.85
N THR A 14 27.47 15.44 16.54
CA THR A 14 27.22 14.15 15.88
C THR A 14 26.69 13.04 16.80
N SER A 15 26.66 13.25 18.13
CA SER A 15 26.23 12.22 19.09
C SER A 15 24.72 12.22 19.42
N SER A 16 23.99 13.29 19.06
CA SER A 16 22.55 13.41 19.39
C SER A 16 21.62 12.70 18.39
N VAL A 17 22.03 12.59 17.12
CA VAL A 17 21.24 11.91 16.07
C VAL A 17 21.32 10.38 16.19
N MET A 18 22.40 9.81 16.72
CA MET A 18 22.52 8.34 16.90
C MET A 18 21.74 7.78 18.10
N ARG A 19 21.33 8.63 19.04
CA ARG A 19 20.55 8.24 20.23
C ARG A 19 19.08 7.92 19.93
N TRP A 20 18.54 8.47 18.85
CA TRP A 20 17.15 8.23 18.41
C TRP A 20 16.99 7.03 17.46
N TRP A 21 18.08 6.47 16.93
CA TRP A 21 18.05 5.34 16.00
C TRP A 21 18.14 3.97 16.68
N HIS A 22 18.68 3.90 17.90
CA HIS A 22 18.84 2.66 18.65
C HIS A 22 17.52 1.95 19.03
N PRO A 23 16.44 2.63 19.49
CA PRO A 23 15.21 1.91 19.88
C PRO A 23 14.42 1.36 18.68
N ILE A 24 14.52 1.98 17.49
CA ILE A 24 13.80 1.54 16.28
C ILE A 24 14.46 0.30 15.67
N ILE A 25 15.80 0.27 15.58
CA ILE A 25 16.54 -0.89 15.08
C ILE A 25 16.48 -2.04 16.09
N ALA A 26 16.61 -1.77 17.40
CA ALA A 26 16.46 -2.77 18.44
C ALA A 26 15.05 -3.39 18.44
N SER A 27 14.00 -2.59 18.23
CA SER A 27 12.63 -3.09 18.07
C SER A 27 12.47 -3.94 16.81
N PHE A 28 13.18 -3.63 15.71
CA PHE A 28 13.14 -4.40 14.47
C PHE A 28 13.87 -5.76 14.61
N VAL A 29 15.00 -5.80 15.31
CA VAL A 29 15.77 -7.03 15.58
C VAL A 29 15.06 -7.90 16.62
N ILE A 30 14.52 -7.31 17.71
CA ILE A 30 13.70 -8.03 18.69
C ILE A 30 12.43 -8.56 18.03
N TYR A 31 11.78 -7.79 17.16
CA TYR A 31 10.65 -8.25 16.34
C TYR A 31 11.05 -9.45 15.46
N TRP A 32 12.23 -9.44 14.82
CA TRP A 32 12.70 -10.56 13.99
C TRP A 32 13.13 -11.80 14.80
N VAL A 33 13.74 -11.61 15.98
CA VAL A 33 14.10 -12.69 16.90
C VAL A 33 12.85 -13.33 17.51
N LEU A 34 11.90 -12.53 17.98
CA LEU A 34 10.60 -13.01 18.47
C LEU A 34 9.77 -13.66 17.35
N ARG A 35 9.86 -13.15 16.11
CA ARG A 35 9.24 -13.76 14.92
C ARG A 35 9.86 -15.10 14.56
N GLY A 36 11.18 -15.26 14.71
CA GLY A 36 11.89 -16.53 14.54
C GLY A 36 11.47 -17.57 15.58
N LEU A 37 11.36 -17.16 16.85
CA LEU A 37 10.87 -18.00 17.96
C LEU A 37 9.39 -18.39 17.79
N TYR A 38 8.53 -17.47 17.32
CA TYR A 38 7.11 -17.76 17.06
C TYR A 38 6.87 -18.66 15.83
N ALA A 39 7.77 -18.65 14.84
CA ALA A 39 7.62 -19.45 13.61
C ALA A 39 7.69 -20.96 13.85
N GLY A 40 8.22 -21.40 14.99
CA GLY A 40 8.32 -22.81 15.39
C GLY A 40 7.10 -23.38 16.12
N MET A 41 6.18 -22.53 16.62
CA MET A 41 5.07 -23.01 17.47
C MET A 41 3.86 -23.45 16.62
N PRO A 42 3.37 -24.69 16.76
CA PRO A 42 2.18 -25.18 16.04
C PRO A 42 0.93 -24.32 16.27
N LEU A 43 0.83 -23.70 17.45
CA LEU A 43 -0.30 -22.84 17.85
C LEU A 43 -0.27 -21.48 17.13
N ALA A 44 0.91 -20.91 16.88
CA ALA A 44 1.06 -19.67 16.10
C ALA A 44 0.69 -19.92 14.62
N LYS A 45 1.12 -21.05 14.04
CA LYS A 45 0.70 -21.45 12.69
C LYS A 45 -0.81 -21.70 12.59
N ARG A 46 -1.47 -22.16 13.66
CA ARG A 46 -2.92 -22.39 13.76
C ARG A 46 -3.72 -21.10 13.98
N LEU A 47 -3.18 -20.14 14.76
CA LEU A 47 -3.74 -18.80 14.93
C LEU A 47 -3.54 -17.91 13.68
N TRP A 48 -2.51 -18.20 12.87
CA TRP A 48 -2.27 -17.53 11.58
C TRP A 48 -3.02 -18.17 10.40
N ARG A 49 -3.71 -19.30 10.61
CA ARG A 49 -4.64 -19.98 9.68
C ARG A 49 -6.03 -19.35 9.72
N ILE A 50 -6.12 -18.02 9.82
CA ILE A 50 -7.36 -17.34 9.45
C ILE A 50 -7.55 -17.60 7.95
N PRO A 51 -8.68 -18.16 7.49
CA PRO A 51 -8.94 -18.32 6.07
C PRO A 51 -9.04 -16.92 5.46
N TYR A 52 -7.95 -16.47 4.83
CA TYR A 52 -7.90 -15.22 4.07
C TYR A 52 -8.48 -15.47 2.67
N ALA A 53 -9.70 -16.00 2.61
CA ALA A 53 -10.48 -15.87 1.38
C ALA A 53 -10.74 -14.36 1.20
N SER A 54 -10.56 -13.85 -0.02
CA SER A 54 -11.03 -12.51 -0.36
C SER A 54 -12.50 -12.40 0.04
N VAL A 55 -12.81 -11.54 1.01
CA VAL A 55 -14.21 -11.20 1.28
C VAL A 55 -14.64 -10.35 0.10
N LYS A 56 -15.64 -10.82 -0.65
CA LYS A 56 -16.27 -9.99 -1.67
C LYS A 56 -16.87 -8.78 -0.95
N SER A 57 -16.33 -7.58 -1.18
CA SER A 57 -17.06 -6.36 -0.80
C SER A 57 -18.43 -6.40 -1.46
N SER A 58 -19.49 -6.16 -0.67
CA SER A 58 -20.85 -6.01 -1.17
C SER A 58 -21.08 -4.64 -1.81
N ASN A 59 -20.13 -3.72 -1.69
CA ASN A 59 -20.20 -2.40 -2.29
C ASN A 59 -19.79 -2.49 -3.78
N PRO A 60 -20.68 -2.19 -4.73
CA PRO A 60 -20.35 -2.18 -6.15
C PRO A 60 -19.30 -1.12 -6.51
N ASP A 61 -19.21 -0.05 -5.72
CA ASP A 61 -18.27 1.06 -5.94
C ASP A 61 -16.89 0.81 -5.31
N ALA A 62 -16.64 -0.39 -4.77
CA ALA A 62 -15.35 -0.73 -4.18
C ALA A 62 -14.24 -0.77 -5.24
N VAL A 63 -13.14 -0.07 -4.99
CA VAL A 63 -11.99 -0.01 -5.88
C VAL A 63 -11.42 -1.41 -6.10
N ARG A 64 -11.33 -1.81 -7.36
CA ARG A 64 -10.87 -3.12 -7.82
C ARG A 64 -9.36 -3.12 -7.98
N ILE A 65 -8.69 -3.82 -7.07
CA ILE A 65 -7.22 -3.84 -6.95
C ILE A 65 -6.65 -5.11 -7.60
N GLY A 66 -5.61 -4.94 -8.42
CA GLY A 66 -4.72 -6.00 -8.89
C GLY A 66 -3.39 -6.02 -8.13
N ILE A 67 -2.82 -7.20 -7.90
CA ILE A 67 -1.52 -7.36 -7.24
C ILE A 67 -0.45 -7.68 -8.29
N ILE A 68 0.55 -6.81 -8.43
CA ILE A 68 1.73 -7.06 -9.25
C ILE A 68 2.78 -7.73 -8.38
N GLY A 69 2.93 -9.04 -8.57
CA GLY A 69 3.85 -9.90 -7.83
C GLY A 69 3.17 -10.70 -6.73
N ALA A 70 3.21 -12.03 -6.87
CA ALA A 70 2.78 -13.00 -5.85
C ALA A 70 3.72 -13.04 -4.63
N SER A 71 3.87 -11.90 -3.94
CA SER A 71 4.81 -11.72 -2.84
C SER A 71 4.16 -11.93 -1.46
N GLY A 72 4.98 -12.26 -0.47
CA GLY A 72 4.51 -12.46 0.90
C GLY A 72 4.01 -11.16 1.56
N ILE A 73 4.55 -10.00 1.16
CA ILE A 73 4.16 -8.69 1.72
C ILE A 73 2.74 -8.30 1.28
N ALA A 74 2.35 -8.62 0.04
CA ALA A 74 1.03 -8.32 -0.50
C ALA A 74 -0.12 -8.90 0.35
N LYS A 75 0.12 -10.04 1.01
CA LYS A 75 -0.83 -10.64 1.97
C LYS A 75 -1.20 -9.65 3.07
N ILE A 76 -0.20 -9.03 3.70
CA ILE A 76 -0.40 -8.17 4.87
C ILE A 76 -0.80 -6.77 4.43
N ALA A 77 -0.13 -6.24 3.39
CA ALA A 77 -0.31 -4.88 2.95
C ALA A 77 -1.67 -4.63 2.29
N VAL A 78 -2.14 -5.54 1.43
CA VAL A 78 -3.33 -5.27 0.61
C VAL A 78 -4.45 -6.29 0.79
N ILE A 79 -4.15 -7.59 0.84
CA ILE A 79 -5.21 -8.62 0.95
C ILE A 79 -5.93 -8.51 2.29
N PHE A 80 -5.17 -8.41 3.38
CA PHE A 80 -5.75 -8.25 4.71
C PHE A 80 -6.54 -6.94 4.87
N ALA A 81 -5.98 -5.83 4.37
CA ALA A 81 -6.63 -4.52 4.45
C ALA A 81 -7.92 -4.49 3.62
N ALA A 82 -7.90 -5.01 2.39
CA ALA A 82 -9.07 -5.09 1.53
C ALA A 82 -10.18 -5.96 2.14
N ASN A 83 -9.85 -7.08 2.77
CA ASN A 83 -10.83 -7.92 3.45
C ASN A 83 -11.53 -7.25 4.64
N LYS A 84 -10.95 -6.18 5.19
CA LYS A 84 -11.51 -5.39 6.29
C LYS A 84 -12.20 -4.11 5.84
N SER A 85 -12.17 -3.81 4.54
CA SER A 85 -12.69 -2.57 3.97
C SER A 85 -13.87 -2.87 3.05
N ASN A 86 -14.90 -2.05 3.10
CA ASN A 86 -15.97 -2.04 2.10
C ASN A 86 -15.63 -1.17 0.87
N MET A 87 -14.50 -0.45 0.89
CA MET A 87 -14.09 0.48 -0.16
C MET A 87 -13.14 -0.13 -1.19
N THR A 88 -12.57 -1.30 -0.91
CA THR A 88 -11.56 -1.94 -1.77
C THR A 88 -11.80 -3.43 -1.89
N ARG A 89 -11.39 -4.02 -3.00
CA ARG A 89 -11.43 -5.47 -3.22
C ARG A 89 -10.29 -5.91 -4.12
N VAL A 90 -9.55 -6.92 -3.69
CA VAL A 90 -8.53 -7.58 -4.54
C VAL A 90 -9.23 -8.51 -5.52
N ILE A 91 -9.07 -8.25 -6.81
CA ILE A 91 -9.73 -9.00 -7.88
C ILE A 91 -8.77 -9.80 -8.76
N ALA A 92 -7.48 -9.47 -8.73
CA ALA A 92 -6.48 -10.03 -9.62
C ALA A 92 -5.10 -10.13 -8.96
N VAL A 93 -4.31 -11.11 -9.38
CA VAL A 93 -2.87 -11.19 -9.10
C VAL A 93 -2.13 -11.57 -10.37
N ALA A 94 -0.97 -10.96 -10.57
CA ALA A 94 -0.08 -11.25 -11.68
C ALA A 94 1.30 -11.70 -11.17
N ALA A 95 1.91 -12.66 -11.87
CA ALA A 95 3.30 -13.05 -11.67
C ALA A 95 3.95 -13.38 -13.02
N ARG A 96 5.28 -13.26 -13.09
CA ARG A 96 6.04 -13.71 -14.28
C ARG A 96 5.80 -15.19 -14.64
N ASP A 97 5.52 -15.99 -13.63
CA ASP A 97 5.25 -17.42 -13.73
C ASP A 97 3.74 -17.62 -13.47
N GLY A 98 3.05 -18.20 -14.45
CA GLY A 98 1.60 -18.38 -14.40
C GLY A 98 1.14 -19.37 -13.32
N ASP A 99 1.91 -20.43 -13.06
CA ASP A 99 1.60 -21.40 -12.00
C ASP A 99 1.69 -20.75 -10.63
N ARG A 100 2.71 -19.92 -10.41
CA ARG A 100 2.86 -19.15 -9.18
C ARG A 100 1.71 -18.15 -9.00
N ALA A 101 1.24 -17.51 -10.07
CA ALA A 101 0.07 -16.63 -10.00
C ALA A 101 -1.19 -17.41 -9.62
N ARG A 102 -1.45 -18.56 -10.27
CA ARG A 102 -2.60 -19.43 -9.99
C ARG A 102 -2.60 -19.94 -8.55
N ALA A 103 -1.47 -20.49 -8.09
CA ALA A 103 -1.33 -21.00 -6.73
C ALA A 103 -1.53 -19.88 -5.68
N TYR A 104 -1.04 -18.67 -5.96
CA TYR A 104 -1.27 -17.52 -5.09
C TYR A 104 -2.74 -17.11 -5.07
N ALA A 105 -3.38 -17.06 -6.24
CA ALA A 105 -4.80 -16.71 -6.35
C ALA A 105 -5.69 -17.71 -5.60
N GLU A 106 -5.47 -19.01 -5.79
CA GLU A 106 -6.17 -20.07 -5.07
C GLU A 106 -6.00 -19.94 -3.55
N LYS A 107 -4.75 -19.75 -3.09
CA LYS A 107 -4.41 -19.63 -1.67
C LYS A 107 -5.14 -18.47 -0.96
N TYR A 108 -5.43 -17.38 -1.67
CA TYR A 108 -6.05 -16.18 -1.11
C TYR A 108 -7.46 -15.90 -1.64
N GLY A 109 -8.05 -16.83 -2.41
CA GLY A 109 -9.36 -16.67 -3.03
C GLY A 109 -9.46 -15.47 -3.97
N ILE A 110 -8.39 -15.16 -4.70
CA ILE A 110 -8.37 -14.06 -5.68
C ILE A 110 -9.00 -14.58 -6.98
N PRO A 111 -10.02 -13.90 -7.55
CA PRO A 111 -10.76 -14.41 -8.70
C PRO A 111 -9.95 -14.62 -9.98
N ARG A 112 -8.92 -13.82 -10.21
CA ARG A 112 -8.14 -13.82 -11.46
C ARG A 112 -6.65 -13.94 -11.21
N ALA A 113 -6.00 -14.78 -12.00
CA ALA A 113 -4.56 -14.97 -12.02
C ALA A 113 -4.03 -14.69 -13.43
N TYR A 114 -2.96 -13.91 -13.52
CA TYR A 114 -2.34 -13.51 -14.78
C TYR A 114 -0.89 -13.99 -14.84
N GLU A 115 -0.54 -14.58 -15.98
CA GLU A 115 0.85 -14.76 -16.36
C GLU A 115 1.36 -13.50 -17.06
N GLY A 116 2.51 -13.01 -16.59
CA GLY A 116 3.02 -11.70 -16.95
C GLY A 116 2.23 -10.56 -16.30
N TYR A 117 2.83 -9.39 -16.21
CA TYR A 117 2.23 -8.23 -15.56
C TYR A 117 1.44 -7.35 -16.54
N ASP A 118 1.87 -7.30 -17.82
CA ASP A 118 1.21 -6.52 -18.86
C ASP A 118 -0.25 -6.99 -19.09
N SER A 119 -0.49 -8.30 -19.10
CA SER A 119 -1.82 -8.90 -19.28
C SER A 119 -2.84 -8.42 -18.22
N MET A 120 -2.41 -8.26 -16.96
CA MET A 120 -3.26 -7.69 -15.90
C MET A 120 -3.41 -6.17 -16.02
N LEU A 121 -2.38 -5.47 -16.50
CA LEU A 121 -2.47 -4.01 -16.71
C LEU A 121 -3.42 -3.65 -17.86
N ASP A 122 -3.62 -4.56 -18.82
CA ASP A 122 -4.58 -4.40 -19.91
C ASP A 122 -6.03 -4.72 -19.50
N ASP A 123 -6.26 -5.33 -18.33
CA ASP A 123 -7.59 -5.66 -17.83
C ASP A 123 -8.35 -4.37 -17.42
N PRO A 124 -9.45 -3.99 -18.10
CA PRO A 124 -10.19 -2.78 -17.79
C PRO A 124 -10.88 -2.83 -16.41
N GLU A 125 -11.10 -4.02 -15.86
CA GLU A 125 -11.72 -4.18 -14.54
C GLU A 125 -10.76 -3.89 -13.39
N VAL A 126 -9.44 -3.91 -13.64
CA VAL A 126 -8.43 -3.52 -12.64
C VAL A 126 -8.30 -2.00 -12.67
N GLU A 127 -8.69 -1.34 -11.58
CA GLU A 127 -8.65 0.12 -11.46
C GLU A 127 -7.37 0.62 -10.81
N ALA A 128 -6.89 -0.14 -9.82
CA ALA A 128 -5.68 0.16 -9.08
C ALA A 128 -4.76 -1.07 -9.02
N VAL A 129 -3.45 -0.85 -8.91
CA VAL A 129 -2.48 -1.91 -8.71
C VAL A 129 -1.63 -1.68 -7.46
N TYR A 130 -1.39 -2.74 -6.72
CA TYR A 130 -0.38 -2.81 -5.67
C TYR A 130 0.87 -3.48 -6.21
N LEU A 131 2.01 -2.78 -6.17
CA LEU A 131 3.28 -3.25 -6.70
C LEU A 131 4.20 -3.78 -5.60
N GLY A 132 4.22 -5.10 -5.43
CA GLY A 132 5.00 -5.80 -4.41
C GLY A 132 6.20 -6.56 -4.98
N LEU A 133 6.95 -5.93 -5.89
CA LEU A 133 8.14 -6.49 -6.54
C LEU A 133 9.44 -6.08 -5.78
N PRO A 134 10.60 -6.66 -6.12
CA PRO A 134 11.89 -6.06 -5.74
C PRO A 134 12.03 -4.62 -6.27
N SER A 135 12.73 -3.77 -5.52
CA SER A 135 12.82 -2.32 -5.79
C SER A 135 13.37 -1.97 -7.17
N GLU A 136 14.25 -2.80 -7.74
CA GLU A 136 14.78 -2.65 -9.10
C GLU A 136 13.70 -2.67 -10.20
N PHE A 137 12.52 -3.22 -9.90
CA PHE A 137 11.40 -3.30 -10.84
C PHE A 137 10.34 -2.22 -10.63
N HIS A 138 10.46 -1.40 -9.58
CA HIS A 138 9.43 -0.43 -9.23
C HIS A 138 9.21 0.61 -10.31
N LEU A 139 10.28 1.25 -10.80
CA LEU A 139 10.18 2.27 -11.83
C LEU A 139 9.45 1.75 -13.08
N LYS A 140 9.95 0.66 -13.66
CA LYS A 140 9.44 0.09 -14.91
C LYS A 140 7.93 -0.16 -14.84
N TRP A 141 7.48 -0.85 -13.80
CA TRP A 141 6.08 -1.26 -13.71
C TRP A 141 5.16 -0.16 -13.20
N THR A 142 5.68 0.78 -12.40
CA THR A 142 4.94 1.99 -12.03
C THR A 142 4.64 2.84 -13.26
N LEU A 143 5.64 3.10 -14.10
CA LEU A 143 5.46 3.88 -15.34
C LEU A 143 4.47 3.19 -16.29
N LYS A 144 4.60 1.88 -16.50
CA LYS A 144 3.64 1.10 -17.32
C LYS A 144 2.22 1.17 -16.77
N ALA A 145 2.05 1.02 -15.46
CA ALA A 145 0.72 1.07 -14.85
C ALA A 145 0.05 2.45 -15.00
N ILE A 146 0.83 3.53 -14.82
CA ILE A 146 0.36 4.91 -15.04
C ILE A 146 -0.03 5.12 -16.51
N GLU A 147 0.79 4.63 -17.45
CA GLU A 147 0.50 4.72 -18.89
C GLU A 147 -0.83 4.06 -19.26
N LYS A 148 -1.10 2.89 -18.65
CA LYS A 148 -2.35 2.12 -18.76
C LYS A 148 -3.51 2.71 -17.94
N GLY A 149 -3.29 3.86 -17.30
CA GLY A 149 -4.32 4.60 -16.57
C GLY A 149 -4.73 4.00 -15.23
N LYS A 150 -3.90 3.11 -14.66
CA LYS A 150 -4.15 2.51 -13.35
C LYS A 150 -3.71 3.45 -12.22
N HIS A 151 -4.46 3.45 -11.12
CA HIS A 151 -3.93 3.98 -9.86
C HIS A 151 -2.83 3.05 -9.34
N VAL A 152 -1.74 3.59 -8.81
CA VAL A 152 -0.58 2.77 -8.43
C VAL A 152 -0.21 3.00 -6.97
N LEU A 153 -0.19 1.92 -6.19
CA LEU A 153 0.42 1.87 -4.86
C LEU A 153 1.73 1.08 -4.98
N VAL A 154 2.85 1.73 -4.69
CA VAL A 154 4.19 1.14 -4.82
C VAL A 154 4.74 0.82 -3.44
N GLU A 155 5.30 -0.39 -3.26
CA GLU A 155 6.03 -0.71 -2.03
C GLU A 155 7.24 0.19 -1.82
N LYS A 156 7.66 0.32 -0.56
CA LYS A 156 8.88 1.07 -0.23
C LYS A 156 10.14 0.24 -0.54
N PRO A 157 11.24 0.87 -1.01
CA PRO A 157 11.32 2.28 -1.45
C PRO A 157 10.61 2.51 -2.80
N LEU A 158 10.10 3.72 -3.04
CA LEU A 158 9.39 4.06 -4.28
C LEU A 158 10.20 3.73 -5.54
N THR A 159 11.49 4.09 -5.53
CA THR A 159 12.47 3.89 -6.61
C THR A 159 13.88 3.71 -6.01
N LEU A 160 14.89 3.44 -6.85
CA LEU A 160 16.26 3.25 -6.38
C LEU A 160 16.98 4.57 -6.05
N ASN A 161 16.58 5.67 -6.68
CA ASN A 161 17.19 6.99 -6.50
C ASN A 161 16.18 8.13 -6.75
N HIS A 162 16.67 9.36 -6.59
CA HIS A 162 15.89 10.58 -6.75
C HIS A 162 15.45 10.82 -8.20
N GLU A 163 16.33 10.58 -9.16
CA GLU A 163 16.08 10.79 -10.59
C GLU A 163 14.90 9.94 -11.06
N GLU A 164 14.87 8.66 -10.66
CA GLU A 164 13.76 7.75 -10.93
C GLU A 164 12.45 8.23 -10.27
N ALA A 165 12.50 8.74 -9.05
CA ALA A 165 11.30 9.28 -8.37
C ALA A 165 10.74 10.50 -9.14
N VAL A 166 11.62 11.35 -9.66
CA VAL A 166 11.25 12.48 -10.53
C VAL A 166 10.60 11.98 -11.82
N MET A 167 11.10 10.88 -12.42
CA MET A 167 10.46 10.28 -13.60
C MET A 167 9.02 9.83 -13.31
N VAL A 168 8.79 9.18 -12.16
CA VAL A 168 7.44 8.77 -11.74
C VAL A 168 6.53 9.98 -11.56
N ARG A 169 6.97 11.01 -10.84
CA ARG A 169 6.21 12.26 -10.67
C ARG A 169 5.83 12.89 -12.01
N ASN A 170 6.79 12.99 -12.93
CA ASN A 170 6.57 13.57 -14.24
C ASN A 170 5.57 12.73 -15.06
N ALA A 171 5.58 11.41 -14.92
CA ALA A 171 4.60 10.54 -15.56
C ALA A 171 3.18 10.75 -15.01
N VAL A 172 3.03 10.93 -13.70
CA VAL A 172 1.73 11.26 -13.07
C VAL A 172 1.22 12.62 -13.55
N ASN A 173 2.09 13.64 -13.61
CA ASN A 173 1.69 14.97 -14.09
C ASN A 173 1.18 14.90 -15.54
N ARG A 174 1.95 14.27 -16.44
CA ARG A 174 1.50 14.05 -17.83
C ARG A 174 0.18 13.27 -17.91
N TYR A 175 -0.02 12.29 -17.05
CA TYR A 175 -1.27 11.54 -16.98
C TYR A 175 -2.45 12.41 -16.55
N ASN A 176 -2.25 13.30 -15.59
CA ASN A 176 -3.28 14.21 -15.11
C ASN A 176 -3.59 15.30 -16.15
N ASP A 177 -2.58 15.84 -16.84
CA ASP A 177 -2.76 16.86 -17.87
C ASP A 177 -3.57 16.34 -19.07
N ARG A 178 -3.43 15.04 -19.42
CA ARG A 178 -4.21 14.41 -20.50
C ARG A 178 -5.64 14.04 -20.11
N LYS A 179 -5.94 13.92 -18.81
CA LYS A 179 -7.26 13.49 -18.35
C LYS A 179 -8.14 14.74 -18.27
N PRO A 180 -9.29 14.80 -18.98
CA PRO A 180 -10.27 15.85 -18.66
C PRO A 180 -10.59 15.72 -17.17
N THR A 181 -10.51 16.83 -16.44
CA THR A 181 -10.67 16.89 -14.98
C THR A 181 -11.79 15.97 -14.57
N LEU A 182 -11.48 14.95 -13.76
CA LEU A 182 -12.50 14.03 -13.26
C LEU A 182 -13.60 14.87 -12.62
N THR A 183 -14.79 14.84 -13.18
CA THR A 183 -15.98 15.32 -12.50
C THR A 183 -16.04 14.55 -11.18
N PRO A 184 -16.17 15.22 -10.01
CA PRO A 184 -16.27 14.53 -8.73
C PRO A 184 -17.34 13.45 -8.83
N GLN A 185 -17.01 12.24 -8.39
CA GLN A 185 -18.02 11.18 -8.37
C GLN A 185 -19.07 11.55 -7.31
N PRO A 186 -20.35 11.17 -7.48
CA PRO A 186 -21.44 11.57 -6.58
C PRO A 186 -21.19 11.26 -5.09
N ASN A 187 -20.28 10.34 -4.79
CA ASN A 187 -19.92 9.92 -3.44
C ASN A 187 -18.84 10.81 -2.78
N ASP A 188 -18.13 11.65 -3.54
CA ASP A 188 -17.10 12.56 -3.00
C ASP A 188 -17.69 13.73 -2.20
N GLN A 189 -19.01 13.96 -2.28
CA GLN A 189 -19.71 15.04 -1.57
C GLN A 189 -20.30 14.63 -0.21
N LYS A 190 -20.14 13.38 0.23
CA LYS A 190 -20.77 12.88 1.48
C LYS A 190 -19.94 13.07 2.76
N GLU A 191 -18.74 13.63 2.69
CA GLU A 191 -17.92 13.93 3.87
C GLU A 191 -18.07 15.38 4.38
N GLY A 192 -19.19 16.04 4.07
CA GLY A 192 -19.62 17.27 4.75
C GLY A 192 -20.27 16.93 6.10
N GLY A 193 -19.47 16.73 7.14
CA GLY A 193 -19.97 16.49 8.50
C GLY A 193 -20.95 17.58 8.94
N THR A 194 -22.17 17.18 9.33
CA THR A 194 -23.09 18.04 10.06
C THR A 194 -22.45 18.49 11.37
N PRO A 195 -22.47 19.80 11.72
CA PRO A 195 -21.99 20.24 13.03
C PRO A 195 -22.84 19.60 14.12
N ASN A 196 -22.18 18.92 15.06
CA ASN A 196 -22.78 18.41 16.27
C ASN A 196 -23.40 19.59 17.05
N LYS A 197 -24.71 19.79 16.96
CA LYS A 197 -25.43 20.72 17.82
C LYS A 197 -25.47 20.10 19.21
N GLY A 198 -24.56 20.55 20.06
CA GLY A 198 -24.57 20.25 21.48
C GLY A 198 -25.95 20.54 22.08
N THR A 199 -26.56 19.53 22.68
CA THR A 199 -27.77 19.65 23.48
C THR A 199 -27.41 20.37 24.77
N GLY A 200 -27.55 21.70 24.77
CA GLY A 200 -27.60 22.50 26.00
C GLY A 200 -28.95 22.27 26.69
N GLY A 201 -28.93 21.57 27.81
CA GLY A 201 -30.09 21.42 28.69
C GLY A 201 -30.43 22.76 29.34
N GLY A 202 -31.58 23.31 28.99
CA GLY A 202 -32.25 24.37 29.74
C GLY A 202 -33.36 23.77 30.58
N GLY A 203 -33.09 23.56 31.88
CA GLY A 203 -34.10 23.29 32.89
C GLY A 203 -34.45 24.59 33.61
N THR A 204 -35.73 24.96 33.54
CA THR A 204 -36.34 26.09 34.25
C THR A 204 -36.44 25.79 35.74
N LEU A 205 -35.94 26.69 36.59
CA LEU A 205 -36.66 27.48 37.60
C LEU A 205 -35.67 28.48 38.25
#